data_AF-A0A7C2IED5-F1
#
_entry.id   AF-A0A7C2IED5-F1
#
_cell.length_a   1.000
_cell.length_b   1.000
_cell.length_c   1.000
_cell.angle_alpha   90.00
_cell.angle_beta   90.00
_cell.angle_gamma   90.00
#
_symmetry.space_group_name_H-M   'P 1'
#
loop_
_entity.id
_entity.type
_entity.pdbx_description
1 polymer ?
#
loop_
_entity_poly.entity_id
_entity_poly.type
_entity_poly.pdbx_seq_one_letter_code
_entity_poly.pdbx_strand_id
1 'polypeptide(L)'
;MIEFIHKKNHENVVLFVHGFTGGTDTWKHPEHGYFFNQLLENETIRENFDLASFEYYTRLTNLFAGVDSGVGRLLSLFKTIQPKSKKNISVEEISEMLRTRIRFDLADYRNVIIVAHSMGGLIAKAAIIKDLRKNYQTKVSLVISLAVPHLGANLATYGKLLSNNKQIEDLAPLSELCPALNSEWINFSIKPEIKYLYGTYDSIVVKDSAVGMEVGERDVVACDEDHLSISKPAGPASLVITATATFLKDFLKSNLAGNPLPVKRLDNPDQYNDEVFVLKLVLADVHNATVKQSKEHFLNAEYARKLFSSAADQEKLRVLYDKVRTIYQNCYSKHLGESGANSTKFVADVHQKIVSEDANYLKSALPLIHGLHKIGMLHQLANDLQDDVWWGDDQSLEALESLKQALDKDPA
;
A
#
# COMPACT_ATOMS: atom_id res chain seq x y z
N MET A 1 3.24 17.76 -17.64
CA MET A 1 2.26 16.98 -18.40
C MET A 1 2.64 15.53 -18.23
N ILE A 2 1.65 14.64 -18.11
CA ILE A 2 1.90 13.22 -17.85
C ILE A 2 2.21 12.52 -19.17
N GLU A 3 3.37 11.88 -19.25
CA GLU A 3 3.83 11.12 -20.40
C GLU A 3 3.93 9.64 -20.02
N PHE A 4 3.22 8.77 -20.76
CA PHE A 4 3.25 7.34 -20.48
C PHE A 4 4.48 6.70 -21.12
N ILE A 5 5.21 5.96 -20.30
CA ILE A 5 6.40 5.18 -20.68
C ILE A 5 5.97 3.74 -21.00
N HIS A 6 5.07 3.18 -20.20
CA HIS A 6 4.50 1.85 -20.36
C HIS A 6 3.02 1.91 -20.01
N LYS A 7 2.15 1.59 -20.96
CA LYS A 7 0.69 1.63 -20.78
C LYS A 7 0.06 0.35 -21.33
N LYS A 8 -0.44 -0.48 -20.42
CA LYS A 8 -1.15 -1.74 -20.67
C LYS A 8 -2.52 -1.78 -20.00
N ASN A 9 -3.02 -0.63 -19.53
CA ASN A 9 -4.31 -0.48 -18.86
C ASN A 9 -4.40 -1.29 -17.56
N HIS A 10 -3.33 -1.28 -16.78
CA HIS A 10 -3.33 -1.85 -15.44
C HIS A 10 -4.14 -0.98 -14.46
N GLU A 11 -4.59 -1.56 -13.34
CA GLU A 11 -5.30 -0.79 -12.30
C GLU A 11 -4.37 0.16 -11.51
N ASN A 12 -3.05 -0.08 -11.57
CA ASN A 12 -2.04 0.68 -10.84
C ASN A 12 -1.12 1.43 -11.82
N VAL A 13 -0.73 2.65 -11.48
CA VAL A 13 0.26 3.43 -12.22
C VAL A 13 1.36 3.94 -11.31
N VAL A 14 2.62 3.80 -11.74
CA VAL A 14 3.78 4.44 -11.14
C VAL A 14 4.06 5.75 -11.87
N LEU A 15 3.96 6.87 -11.16
CA LEU A 15 4.19 8.21 -11.67
C LEU A 15 5.53 8.77 -11.15
N PHE A 16 6.46 9.00 -12.08
CA PHE A 16 7.76 9.61 -11.80
C PHE A 16 7.64 11.13 -11.76
N VAL A 17 8.12 11.76 -10.67
CA VAL A 17 8.08 13.21 -10.48
C VAL A 17 9.49 13.74 -10.24
N HIS A 18 10.06 14.41 -11.24
CA HIS A 18 11.45 14.87 -11.22
C HIS A 18 11.63 16.08 -10.28
N GLY A 19 12.88 16.41 -9.96
CA GLY A 19 13.26 17.57 -9.14
C GLY A 19 13.46 18.87 -9.92
N PHE A 20 14.09 19.84 -9.25
CA PHE A 20 14.35 21.19 -9.79
C PHE A 20 15.20 21.13 -11.07
N THR A 21 14.80 21.90 -12.09
CA THR A 21 15.45 21.97 -13.44
C THR A 21 15.57 20.63 -14.17
N GLY A 22 14.87 19.61 -13.67
CA GLY A 22 14.86 18.27 -14.24
C GLY A 22 13.90 18.10 -15.41
N GLY A 23 13.76 16.85 -15.81
CA GLY A 23 12.87 16.34 -16.84
C GLY A 23 13.09 14.83 -16.96
N THR A 24 12.80 14.24 -18.10
CA THR A 24 13.04 12.80 -18.32
C THR A 24 14.50 12.38 -18.07
N ASP A 25 15.47 13.25 -18.34
CA ASP A 25 16.91 13.01 -18.10
C ASP A 25 17.29 12.90 -16.62
N THR A 26 16.43 13.34 -15.69
CA THR A 26 16.60 13.08 -14.25
C THR A 26 16.73 11.57 -14.00
N TRP A 27 16.03 10.76 -14.78
CA TRP A 27 15.92 9.32 -14.57
C TRP A 27 16.92 8.50 -15.38
N LYS A 28 17.84 9.14 -16.12
CA LYS A 28 18.72 8.46 -17.09
C LYS A 28 20.14 8.30 -16.55
N HIS A 29 20.56 7.05 -16.35
CA HIS A 29 21.97 6.71 -16.21
C HIS A 29 22.66 6.72 -17.58
N PRO A 30 23.88 7.26 -17.73
CA PRO A 30 24.59 7.32 -19.01
C PRO A 30 24.77 5.95 -19.68
N GLU A 31 25.08 4.92 -18.90
CA GLU A 31 25.40 3.57 -19.39
C GLU A 31 24.25 2.56 -19.22
N HIS A 32 23.37 2.78 -18.25
CA HIS A 32 22.35 1.80 -17.83
C HIS A 32 20.93 2.23 -18.22
N GLY A 33 20.80 3.32 -18.98
CA GLY A 33 19.52 3.82 -19.48
C GLY A 33 18.63 4.37 -18.37
N TYR A 34 17.31 4.32 -18.58
CA TYR A 34 16.35 4.95 -17.70
C TYR A 34 15.95 4.06 -16.52
N PHE A 35 15.78 4.67 -15.34
CA PHE A 35 15.27 4.03 -14.12
C PHE A 35 14.01 3.21 -14.41
N PHE A 36 13.01 3.83 -15.04
CA PHE A 36 11.74 3.16 -15.33
C PHE A 36 11.89 1.94 -16.26
N ASN A 37 12.86 1.94 -17.18
CA ASN A 37 13.13 0.77 -18.03
C ASN A 37 13.76 -0.36 -17.21
N GLN A 38 14.69 -0.03 -16.32
CA GLN A 38 15.30 -1.00 -15.41
C GLN A 38 14.25 -1.63 -14.47
N LEU A 39 13.24 -0.88 -14.01
CA LEU A 39 12.12 -1.47 -13.24
C LEU A 39 11.27 -2.43 -14.06
N LEU A 40 11.05 -2.14 -15.34
CA LEU A 40 10.26 -2.98 -16.25
C LEU A 40 10.94 -4.31 -16.59
N GLU A 41 12.24 -4.47 -16.29
CA GLU A 41 12.91 -5.78 -16.34
C GLU A 41 12.37 -6.73 -15.27
N ASN A 42 11.76 -6.20 -14.19
CA ASN A 42 11.04 -7.04 -13.25
C ASN A 42 9.65 -7.41 -13.76
N GLU A 43 9.43 -8.71 -14.00
CA GLU A 43 8.18 -9.24 -14.53
C GLU A 43 6.95 -8.83 -13.71
N THR A 44 7.01 -8.95 -12.38
CA THR A 44 5.90 -8.57 -11.50
C THR A 44 5.52 -7.10 -11.66
N ILE A 45 6.50 -6.19 -11.84
CA ILE A 45 6.22 -4.78 -12.04
C ILE A 45 5.57 -4.56 -13.40
N ARG A 46 6.17 -5.12 -14.46
CA ARG A 46 5.73 -4.99 -15.86
C ARG A 46 4.30 -5.49 -16.09
N GLU A 47 3.84 -6.46 -15.29
CA GLU A 47 2.52 -7.07 -15.40
C GLU A 47 1.44 -6.43 -14.52
N ASN A 48 1.81 -5.57 -13.57
CA ASN A 48 0.87 -5.04 -12.57
C ASN A 48 0.81 -3.51 -12.52
N PHE A 49 1.74 -2.81 -13.19
CA PHE A 49 1.83 -1.36 -13.18
C PHE A 49 2.01 -0.79 -14.58
N ASP A 50 1.25 0.26 -14.88
CA ASP A 50 1.60 1.24 -15.92
C ASP A 50 2.67 2.20 -15.37
N LEU A 51 3.56 2.71 -16.22
CA LEU A 51 4.58 3.69 -15.82
C LEU A 51 4.40 4.97 -16.62
N ALA A 52 4.50 6.11 -15.94
CA ALA A 52 4.41 7.43 -16.53
C ALA A 52 5.36 8.43 -15.82
N SER A 53 5.73 9.51 -16.48
CA SER A 53 6.45 10.64 -15.89
C SER A 53 5.60 11.91 -15.92
N PHE A 54 5.74 12.76 -14.90
CA PHE A 54 5.16 14.09 -14.89
C PHE A 54 6.21 15.13 -15.27
N GLU A 55 6.15 15.61 -16.50
CA GLU A 55 7.10 16.58 -17.06
C GLU A 55 6.63 18.01 -16.82
N TYR A 56 7.29 18.76 -15.95
CA TYR A 56 6.92 20.15 -15.70
C TYR A 56 8.12 21.06 -15.84
N TYR A 57 7.83 22.32 -16.12
CA TYR A 57 8.88 23.23 -16.51
C TYR A 57 9.34 24.12 -15.36
N THR A 58 10.62 24.01 -15.04
CA THR A 58 11.34 24.88 -14.11
C THR A 58 12.55 25.46 -14.84
N ARG A 59 12.59 26.78 -15.11
CA ARG A 59 13.61 27.45 -15.93
C ARG A 59 14.79 27.99 -15.11
N LEU A 60 16.00 27.70 -15.60
CA LEU A 60 17.24 28.52 -15.52
C LEU A 60 17.43 29.39 -16.79
N THR A 61 16.37 29.75 -17.52
CA THR A 61 16.54 30.29 -18.89
C THR A 61 16.86 31.77 -18.98
N ASN A 62 17.16 32.45 -17.89
CA ASN A 62 17.76 33.77 -17.97
C ASN A 62 19.29 33.71 -18.15
N LEU A 63 19.90 32.51 -18.16
CA LEU A 63 21.36 32.35 -18.24
C LEU A 63 21.96 32.38 -19.66
N PHE A 64 21.15 32.23 -20.71
CA PHE A 64 21.63 32.29 -22.11
C PHE A 64 21.27 33.60 -22.83
N ALA A 65 20.82 34.63 -22.12
CA ALA A 65 20.58 35.96 -22.69
C ALA A 65 21.82 36.87 -22.69
N GLY A 66 23.00 36.35 -22.29
CA GLY A 66 24.24 37.11 -22.13
C GLY A 66 25.39 36.64 -23.01
N VAL A 67 25.12 36.21 -24.26
CA VAL A 67 26.19 35.99 -25.24
C VAL A 67 26.16 37.13 -26.25
N ASP A 68 27.05 38.10 -26.05
CA ASP A 68 27.32 39.20 -26.98
C ASP A 68 27.74 38.66 -28.35
N SER A 69 26.89 38.84 -29.36
CA SER A 69 27.28 39.01 -30.76
C SER A 69 26.05 39.42 -31.58
N GLY A 70 26.24 40.29 -32.58
CA GLY A 70 25.22 41.14 -33.22
C GLY A 70 24.02 40.49 -33.90
N VAL A 71 23.76 39.19 -33.70
CA VAL A 71 22.60 38.44 -34.21
C VAL A 71 21.31 38.82 -33.48
N GLY A 72 21.38 39.23 -32.20
CA GLY A 72 20.22 39.61 -31.39
C GLY A 72 19.49 40.88 -31.89
N ARG A 73 20.20 41.78 -32.58
CA ARG A 73 19.62 43.02 -33.13
C ARG A 73 18.88 42.82 -34.46
N LEU A 74 19.27 41.83 -35.27
CA LEU A 74 18.64 41.56 -36.55
C LEU A 74 17.29 40.83 -36.40
N LEU A 75 17.15 40.03 -35.34
CA LEU A 75 15.91 39.31 -35.01
C LEU A 75 14.84 40.20 -34.33
N SER A 76 15.18 41.42 -33.91
CA SER A 76 14.20 42.33 -33.27
C SER A 76 13.25 43.01 -34.27
N LEU A 77 13.51 42.89 -35.57
CA LEU A 77 12.70 43.51 -36.64
C LEU A 77 11.58 42.59 -37.15
N PHE A 78 11.53 41.33 -36.73
CA PHE A 78 10.53 40.34 -37.15
C PHE A 78 9.81 39.68 -35.95
N LYS A 79 9.17 40.46 -35.07
CA LYS A 79 8.33 39.91 -33.99
C LYS A 79 6.90 40.45 -34.00
N THR A 80 6.05 39.80 -34.80
CA THR A 80 4.57 39.93 -34.72
C THR A 80 3.91 38.70 -34.07
N ILE A 81 4.63 37.94 -33.24
CA ILE A 81 4.00 36.93 -32.35
C ILE A 81 4.74 37.00 -31.02
N GLN A 82 4.10 37.60 -30.02
CA GLN A 82 4.59 37.52 -28.65
C GLN A 82 4.36 36.08 -28.15
N PRO A 83 5.40 35.31 -27.80
CA PRO A 83 5.19 34.08 -27.04
C PRO A 83 4.60 34.49 -25.67
N LYS A 84 3.53 33.82 -25.23
CA LYS A 84 2.96 33.99 -23.89
C LYS A 84 4.09 34.02 -22.86
N SER A 85 4.26 35.13 -22.15
CA SER A 85 5.28 35.29 -21.12
C SER A 85 5.00 34.27 -20.00
N LYS A 86 5.72 33.14 -20.00
CA LYS A 86 5.64 32.14 -18.93
C LYS A 86 6.41 32.67 -17.72
N LYS A 87 5.69 33.15 -16.69
CA LYS A 87 6.24 33.53 -15.38
C LYS A 87 6.78 32.29 -14.64
N ASN A 88 7.67 32.51 -13.66
CA ASN A 88 8.14 31.47 -12.74
C ASN A 88 6.94 30.80 -12.06
N ILE A 89 6.78 29.49 -12.24
CA ILE A 89 5.69 28.71 -11.66
C ILE A 89 6.16 28.24 -10.28
N SER A 90 5.45 28.63 -9.21
CA SER A 90 5.85 28.27 -7.84
C SER A 90 5.60 26.79 -7.55
N VAL A 91 6.19 26.24 -6.48
CA VAL A 91 5.92 24.84 -6.05
C VAL A 91 4.43 24.62 -5.79
N GLU A 92 3.74 25.64 -5.29
CA GLU A 92 2.30 25.64 -5.07
C GLU A 92 1.54 25.54 -6.41
N GLU A 93 1.95 26.26 -7.44
CA GLU A 93 1.31 26.16 -8.75
C GLU A 93 1.60 24.82 -9.43
N ILE A 94 2.85 24.32 -9.37
CA ILE A 94 3.23 23.00 -9.91
C ILE A 94 2.47 21.89 -9.19
N SER A 95 2.32 21.97 -7.87
CA SER A 95 1.54 20.98 -7.10
C SER A 95 0.05 21.02 -7.43
N GLU A 96 -0.53 22.19 -7.74
CA GLU A 96 -1.91 22.25 -8.23
C GLU A 96 -2.03 21.63 -9.63
N MET A 97 -1.04 21.84 -10.50
CA MET A 97 -0.98 21.18 -11.80
C MET A 97 -0.89 19.66 -11.65
N LEU A 98 0.02 19.15 -10.80
CA LEU A 98 0.16 17.71 -10.54
C LEU A 98 -1.15 17.13 -10.01
N ARG A 99 -1.76 17.76 -9.00
CA ARG A 99 -3.05 17.35 -8.44
C ARG A 99 -4.13 17.26 -9.52
N THR A 100 -4.23 18.29 -10.36
CA THR A 100 -5.21 18.34 -11.46
C THR A 100 -4.96 17.20 -12.47
N ARG A 101 -3.70 16.93 -12.79
CA ARG A 101 -3.32 15.88 -13.74
C ARG A 101 -3.60 14.49 -13.18
N ILE A 102 -3.30 14.23 -11.91
CA ILE A 102 -3.69 12.98 -11.24
C ILE A 102 -5.21 12.80 -11.29
N ARG A 103 -5.98 13.86 -11.02
CA ARG A 103 -7.45 13.79 -11.01
C ARG A 103 -8.05 13.43 -12.37
N PHE A 104 -7.56 14.04 -13.45
CA PHE A 104 -8.19 13.92 -14.78
C PHE A 104 -7.47 12.96 -15.72
N ASP A 105 -6.14 12.99 -15.78
CA ASP A 105 -5.38 12.15 -16.70
C ASP A 105 -5.21 10.72 -16.15
N LEU A 106 -5.25 10.55 -14.82
CA LEU A 106 -5.16 9.26 -14.13
C LEU A 106 -6.50 8.84 -13.48
N ALA A 107 -7.62 9.34 -14.01
CA ALA A 107 -8.95 9.09 -13.49
C ALA A 107 -9.38 7.61 -13.51
N ASP A 108 -8.82 6.80 -14.42
CA ASP A 108 -9.19 5.38 -14.55
C ASP A 108 -8.33 4.45 -13.67
N TYR A 109 -7.20 4.93 -13.15
CA TYR A 109 -6.36 4.14 -12.26
C TYR A 109 -6.94 4.06 -10.86
N ARG A 110 -6.94 2.86 -10.28
CA ARG A 110 -7.33 2.62 -8.89
C ARG A 110 -6.28 3.17 -7.93
N ASN A 111 -5.00 2.96 -8.23
CA ASN A 111 -3.89 3.37 -7.38
C ASN A 111 -2.83 4.14 -8.17
N VAL A 112 -2.39 5.26 -7.62
CA VAL A 112 -1.23 6.02 -8.10
C VAL A 112 -0.09 5.86 -7.11
N ILE A 113 1.05 5.38 -7.57
CA ILE A 113 2.27 5.26 -6.77
C ILE A 113 3.23 6.31 -7.30
N ILE A 114 3.74 7.18 -6.44
CA ILE A 114 4.66 8.25 -6.86
C ILE A 114 6.09 7.84 -6.56
N VAL A 115 6.98 7.90 -7.55
CA VAL A 115 8.44 7.88 -7.34
C VAL A 115 8.93 9.29 -7.57
N ALA A 116 9.39 9.96 -6.52
CA ALA A 116 9.73 11.38 -6.58
C ALA A 116 11.16 11.65 -6.11
N HIS A 117 11.83 12.56 -6.81
CA HIS A 117 13.20 12.94 -6.51
C HIS A 117 13.30 14.41 -6.09
N SER A 118 14.11 14.70 -5.07
CA SER A 118 14.43 16.07 -4.64
C SER A 118 13.16 16.94 -4.48
N MET A 119 13.10 18.13 -5.06
CA MET A 119 11.93 19.02 -5.02
C MET A 119 10.63 18.37 -5.53
N GLY A 120 10.72 17.38 -6.42
CA GLY A 120 9.57 16.64 -6.94
C GLY A 120 8.77 15.96 -5.83
N GLY A 121 9.43 15.53 -4.75
CA GLY A 121 8.75 14.94 -3.59
C GLY A 121 7.95 15.96 -2.78
N LEU A 122 8.43 17.21 -2.69
CA LEU A 122 7.68 18.30 -2.06
C LEU A 122 6.45 18.66 -2.88
N ILE A 123 6.59 18.72 -4.21
CA ILE A 123 5.48 18.94 -5.15
C ILE A 123 4.42 17.84 -4.98
N ALA A 124 4.84 16.57 -4.93
CA ALA A 124 3.94 15.44 -4.72
C ALA A 124 3.23 15.53 -3.37
N LYS A 125 3.96 15.80 -2.28
CA LYS A 125 3.40 15.95 -0.93
C LYS A 125 2.37 17.08 -0.87
N ALA A 126 2.69 18.24 -1.44
CA ALA A 126 1.77 19.38 -1.52
C ALA A 126 0.51 19.06 -2.34
N ALA A 127 0.65 18.34 -3.46
CA ALA A 127 -0.49 17.92 -4.28
C ALA A 127 -1.43 16.96 -3.52
N ILE A 128 -0.86 16.01 -2.78
CA ILE A 128 -1.60 15.06 -1.94
C ILE A 128 -2.33 15.78 -0.82
N ILE A 129 -1.65 16.67 -0.08
CA ILE A 129 -2.27 17.46 1.01
C ILE A 129 -3.46 18.25 0.49
N LYS A 130 -3.33 18.92 -0.67
CA LYS A 130 -4.42 19.66 -1.28
C LYS A 130 -5.62 18.78 -1.63
N ASP A 131 -5.38 17.53 -2.03
CA ASP A 131 -6.46 16.60 -2.34
C ASP A 131 -7.13 16.07 -1.07
N LEU A 132 -6.34 15.69 -0.06
CA LEU A 132 -6.85 15.31 1.27
C LEU A 132 -7.67 16.43 1.92
N ARG A 133 -7.26 17.70 1.80
CA ARG A 133 -8.05 18.85 2.30
C ARG A 133 -9.38 19.02 1.61
N LYS A 134 -9.43 18.79 0.29
CA LYS A 134 -10.63 19.05 -0.53
C LYS A 134 -11.60 17.87 -0.54
N ASN A 135 -11.07 16.65 -0.54
CA ASN A 135 -11.84 15.44 -0.81
C ASN A 135 -11.80 14.42 0.34
N TYR A 136 -11.01 14.66 1.40
CA TYR A 136 -10.73 13.70 2.48
C TYR A 136 -10.12 12.36 2.03
N GLN A 137 -9.74 12.26 0.75
CA GLN A 137 -9.13 11.08 0.13
C GLN A 137 -8.23 11.50 -1.02
N THR A 138 -7.32 10.61 -1.42
CA THR A 138 -6.43 10.76 -2.58
C THR A 138 -6.30 9.42 -3.28
N LYS A 139 -6.04 9.43 -4.60
CA LYS A 139 -5.68 8.22 -5.36
C LYS A 139 -4.24 7.78 -5.18
N VAL A 140 -3.41 8.65 -4.60
CA VAL A 140 -2.02 8.31 -4.33
C VAL A 140 -2.01 7.33 -3.17
N SER A 141 -1.53 6.10 -3.38
CA SER A 141 -1.56 5.04 -2.37
C SER A 141 -0.18 4.80 -1.73
N LEU A 142 0.90 5.23 -2.40
CA LEU A 142 2.27 5.09 -1.93
C LEU A 142 3.15 6.19 -2.54
N VAL A 143 4.12 6.69 -1.77
CA VAL A 143 5.19 7.57 -2.25
C VAL A 143 6.55 6.93 -1.95
N ILE A 144 7.39 6.82 -2.96
CA ILE A 144 8.80 6.42 -2.86
C ILE A 144 9.63 7.69 -3.08
N SER A 145 10.30 8.12 -2.02
CA SER A 145 10.97 9.40 -1.89
C SER A 145 12.47 9.24 -2.05
N LEU A 146 13.07 9.81 -3.09
CA LEU A 146 14.50 9.75 -3.38
C LEU A 146 15.17 11.11 -3.08
N ALA A 147 15.98 11.18 -2.03
CA ALA A 147 16.69 12.40 -1.64
C ALA A 147 15.80 13.66 -1.58
N VAL A 148 14.57 13.51 -1.06
CA VAL A 148 13.59 14.59 -0.97
C VAL A 148 13.81 15.37 0.32
N PRO A 149 13.94 16.70 0.28
CA PRO A 149 14.20 17.57 1.44
C PRO A 149 12.96 17.78 2.31
N HIS A 150 12.39 16.72 2.89
CA HIS A 150 11.14 16.80 3.66
C HIS A 150 11.21 17.80 4.80
N LEU A 151 12.31 17.86 5.55
CA LEU A 151 12.51 18.85 6.62
C LEU A 151 13.19 20.14 6.14
N GLY A 152 13.28 20.33 4.82
CA GLY A 152 13.97 21.44 4.17
C GLY A 152 15.49 21.19 4.07
N ALA A 153 16.13 21.85 3.12
CA ALA A 153 17.59 21.86 3.02
C ALA A 153 18.12 23.29 3.02
N ASN A 154 19.36 23.47 3.48
CA ASN A 154 19.96 24.79 3.59
C ASN A 154 20.08 25.43 2.19
N LEU A 155 19.61 26.67 2.04
CA LEU A 155 19.63 27.43 0.79
C LEU A 155 21.03 27.52 0.17
N ALA A 156 22.07 27.62 1.02
CA ALA A 156 23.47 27.61 0.58
C ALA A 156 23.85 26.31 -0.16
N THR A 157 23.21 25.20 0.20
CA THR A 157 23.47 23.88 -0.37
C THR A 157 22.74 23.68 -1.70
N TYR A 158 21.53 24.24 -1.86
CA TYR A 158 20.88 24.34 -3.17
C TYR A 158 21.65 25.22 -4.15
N GLY A 159 22.33 26.26 -3.66
CA GLY A 159 23.23 27.09 -4.47
C GLY A 159 24.35 26.29 -5.16
N LYS A 160 24.76 25.14 -4.61
CA LYS A 160 25.76 24.25 -5.23
C LYS A 160 25.22 23.51 -6.46
N LEU A 161 23.92 23.19 -6.49
CA LEU A 161 23.27 22.60 -7.66
C LEU A 161 23.13 23.58 -8.83
N LEU A 162 23.17 24.89 -8.53
CA LEU A 162 22.76 25.96 -9.44
C LEU A 162 23.89 26.73 -10.12
N SER A 163 25.15 26.32 -9.93
CA SER A 163 26.39 26.97 -10.40
C SER A 163 26.27 28.43 -10.91
N ASN A 164 26.80 29.37 -10.11
CA ASN A 164 27.24 30.72 -10.48
C ASN A 164 26.20 31.81 -10.83
N ASN A 165 24.97 31.83 -10.30
CA ASN A 165 24.13 33.04 -10.40
C ASN A 165 23.31 33.37 -9.15
N LYS A 166 23.16 34.67 -8.88
CA LYS A 166 22.47 35.32 -7.74
C LYS A 166 20.94 35.10 -7.71
N GLN A 167 20.41 34.02 -8.27
CA GLN A 167 18.98 33.68 -8.24
C GLN A 167 18.70 32.62 -7.17
N ILE A 168 19.28 32.82 -5.97
CA ILE A 168 18.99 32.01 -4.77
C ILE A 168 17.67 32.46 -4.10
N GLU A 169 17.18 33.67 -4.43
CA GLU A 169 15.94 34.24 -3.86
C GLU A 169 14.68 33.43 -4.19
N ASP A 170 14.64 32.74 -5.34
CA ASP A 170 13.50 31.90 -5.75
C ASP A 170 13.36 30.59 -4.92
N LEU A 171 14.34 30.27 -4.05
CA LEU A 171 14.34 29.08 -3.20
C LEU A 171 13.96 29.37 -1.74
N ALA A 172 13.96 30.63 -1.30
CA ALA A 172 13.49 31.03 0.04
C ALA A 172 12.07 30.53 0.39
N PRO A 173 11.11 30.44 -0.58
CA PRO A 173 9.80 29.85 -0.30
C PRO A 173 9.87 28.38 0.17
N LEU A 174 10.90 27.61 -0.23
CA LEU A 174 11.02 26.20 0.15
C LEU A 174 11.32 26.01 1.65
N SER A 175 12.07 26.92 2.27
CA SER A 175 12.38 26.83 3.71
C SER A 175 11.15 27.05 4.60
N GLU A 176 10.16 27.81 4.14
CA GLU A 176 8.88 27.99 4.84
C GLU A 176 7.86 26.90 4.46
N LEU A 177 7.91 26.42 3.21
CA LEU A 177 7.02 25.38 2.71
C LEU A 177 7.21 24.04 3.42
N CYS A 178 8.45 23.60 3.65
CA CYS A 178 8.70 22.29 4.25
C CYS A 178 8.10 22.13 5.65
N PRO A 179 8.32 23.05 6.62
CA PRO A 179 7.64 23.00 7.91
C PRO A 179 6.11 22.95 7.80
N ALA A 180 5.51 23.80 6.95
CA ALA A 180 4.07 23.84 6.74
C ALA A 180 3.52 22.50 6.20
N LEU A 181 4.17 21.94 5.17
CA LEU A 181 3.79 20.64 4.60
C LEU A 181 3.93 19.51 5.62
N ASN A 182 4.95 19.53 6.47
CA ASN A 182 5.12 18.51 7.51
C ASN A 182 4.06 18.61 8.59
N SER A 183 3.82 19.80 9.13
CA SER A 183 2.77 20.02 10.12
C SER A 183 1.39 19.60 9.59
N GLU A 184 1.06 19.93 8.34
CA GLU A 184 -0.18 19.47 7.73
C GLU A 184 -0.22 17.95 7.52
N TRP A 185 0.87 17.34 7.03
CA TRP A 185 0.93 15.90 6.79
C TRP A 185 0.68 15.06 8.04
N ILE A 186 1.26 15.48 9.18
CA ILE A 186 1.11 14.81 10.48
C ILE A 186 -0.36 14.79 10.93
N ASN A 187 -1.12 15.86 10.64
CA ASN A 187 -2.51 16.00 11.06
C ASN A 187 -3.51 15.09 10.32
N PHE A 188 -3.12 14.44 9.23
CA PHE A 188 -3.97 13.46 8.54
C PHE A 188 -3.81 12.07 9.16
N SER A 189 -4.93 11.50 9.63
CA SER A 189 -4.99 10.13 10.16
C SER A 189 -4.99 9.07 9.06
N ILE A 190 -5.56 9.38 7.90
CA ILE A 190 -5.56 8.53 6.70
C ILE A 190 -4.77 9.27 5.62
N LYS A 191 -3.58 8.75 5.34
CA LYS A 191 -2.66 9.32 4.35
C LYS A 191 -1.79 8.23 3.72
N PRO A 192 -1.24 8.45 2.51
CA PRO A 192 -0.40 7.47 1.85
C PRO A 192 0.90 7.24 2.63
N GLU A 193 1.42 6.01 2.60
CA GLU A 193 2.74 5.74 3.16
C GLU A 193 3.84 6.40 2.32
N ILE A 194 4.93 6.80 2.98
CA ILE A 194 6.14 7.29 2.32
C ILE A 194 7.29 6.33 2.66
N LYS A 195 7.96 5.79 1.65
CA LYS A 195 9.22 5.05 1.79
C LYS A 195 10.36 5.96 1.36
N TYR A 196 11.43 6.01 2.14
CA TYR A 196 12.50 6.99 2.01
C TYR A 196 13.79 6.30 1.58
N LEU A 197 14.38 6.77 0.48
CA LEU A 197 15.73 6.44 0.06
C LEU A 197 16.58 7.71 0.15
N TYR A 198 17.68 7.66 0.89
CA TYR A 198 18.63 8.77 1.00
C TYR A 198 20.03 8.32 0.58
N GLY A 199 20.80 9.23 -0.03
CA GLY A 199 22.18 8.98 -0.40
C GLY A 199 23.11 9.17 0.79
N THR A 200 23.97 8.19 1.10
CA THR A 200 24.99 8.30 2.15
C THR A 200 26.04 9.36 1.84
N TYR A 201 26.23 9.67 0.55
CA TYR A 201 27.13 10.72 0.06
C TYR A 201 26.38 11.99 -0.38
N ASP A 202 25.08 12.07 -0.10
CA ASP A 202 24.28 13.26 -0.42
C ASP A 202 24.66 14.43 0.51
N SER A 203 25.38 15.39 -0.06
CA SER A 203 25.75 16.63 0.63
C SER A 203 24.71 17.76 0.48
N ILE A 204 23.65 17.54 -0.30
CA ILE A 204 22.57 18.49 -0.59
C ILE A 204 21.39 18.27 0.34
N VAL A 205 20.89 17.03 0.36
CA VAL A 205 19.79 16.60 1.23
C VAL A 205 20.33 15.50 2.13
N VAL A 206 20.89 15.93 3.27
CA VAL A 206 21.38 15.01 4.30
C VAL A 206 20.24 14.17 4.87
N LYS A 207 20.57 13.01 5.46
CA LYS A 207 19.60 12.07 6.04
C LYS A 207 18.51 12.75 6.89
N ASP A 208 18.90 13.66 7.78
CA ASP A 208 17.98 14.34 8.70
C ASP A 208 16.97 15.22 7.96
N SER A 209 17.29 15.68 6.76
CA SER A 209 16.36 16.37 5.87
C SER A 209 15.55 15.39 5.01
N ALA A 210 16.18 14.29 4.60
CA ALA A 210 15.64 13.30 3.67
C ALA A 210 14.51 12.44 4.27
N VAL A 211 14.47 12.29 5.60
CA VAL A 211 13.58 11.35 6.29
C VAL A 211 12.56 12.10 7.15
N GLY A 212 11.29 11.73 7.06
CA GLY A 212 10.22 12.31 7.88
C GLY A 212 10.29 11.88 9.35
N MET A 213 9.76 12.70 10.25
CA MET A 213 9.84 12.44 11.71
C MET A 213 8.98 11.26 12.21
N GLU A 214 7.99 10.80 11.44
CA GLU A 214 7.00 9.79 11.87
C GLU A 214 7.32 8.34 11.44
N VAL A 215 8.56 8.03 11.05
CA VAL A 215 8.84 6.85 10.20
C VAL A 215 9.54 5.74 10.98
N GLY A 216 9.05 4.50 10.84
CA GLY A 216 9.73 3.31 11.36
C GLY A 216 10.95 2.92 10.51
N GLU A 217 11.98 2.34 11.13
CA GLU A 217 13.28 2.05 10.48
C GLU A 217 13.18 1.24 9.16
N ARG A 218 12.15 0.39 9.02
CA ARG A 218 11.94 -0.47 7.85
C ARG A 218 11.57 0.29 6.57
N ASP A 219 11.15 1.54 6.70
CA ASP A 219 10.71 2.38 5.59
C ASP A 219 11.81 3.35 5.13
N VAL A 220 13.03 3.19 5.64
CA VAL A 220 14.19 4.03 5.34
C VAL A 220 15.33 3.18 4.79
N VAL A 221 15.83 3.55 3.62
CA VAL A 221 16.93 2.86 2.93
C VAL A 221 18.08 3.85 2.73
N ALA A 222 19.26 3.46 3.19
CA ALA A 222 20.51 4.15 2.92
C ALA A 222 21.08 3.63 1.60
N CYS A 223 21.30 4.51 0.62
CA CYS A 223 21.84 4.18 -0.69
C CYS A 223 23.27 4.72 -0.83
N ASP A 224 24.15 3.96 -1.48
CA ASP A 224 25.53 4.33 -1.76
C ASP A 224 25.61 5.32 -2.94
N GLU A 225 24.93 6.45 -2.78
CA GLU A 225 24.61 7.40 -3.86
C GLU A 225 24.76 8.85 -3.36
N ASP A 226 24.92 9.78 -4.29
CA ASP A 226 24.78 11.21 -4.04
C ASP A 226 23.38 11.73 -4.43
N HIS A 227 23.17 13.04 -4.29
CA HIS A 227 21.89 13.67 -4.59
C HIS A 227 21.39 13.42 -6.02
N LEU A 228 22.30 13.37 -6.99
CA LEU A 228 21.97 13.26 -8.42
C LEU A 228 21.92 11.79 -8.83
N SER A 229 22.90 10.99 -8.41
CA SER A 229 23.06 9.59 -8.82
C SER A 229 21.96 8.69 -8.27
N ILE A 230 21.36 9.01 -7.12
CA ILE A 230 20.24 8.24 -6.54
C ILE A 230 19.01 8.14 -7.47
N SER A 231 18.83 9.10 -8.38
CA SER A 231 17.76 9.08 -9.40
C SER A 231 18.15 8.39 -10.70
N LYS A 232 19.42 7.97 -10.82
CA LYS A 232 20.06 7.41 -12.02
C LYS A 232 20.76 6.10 -11.66
N PRO A 233 20.01 5.07 -11.24
CA PRO A 233 20.61 3.83 -10.77
C PRO A 233 21.53 3.18 -11.80
N ALA A 234 22.66 2.66 -11.31
CA ALA A 234 23.67 1.95 -12.10
C ALA A 234 23.26 0.49 -12.41
N GLY A 235 22.06 0.31 -12.95
CA GLY A 235 21.53 -0.97 -13.43
C GLY A 235 20.55 -1.66 -12.47
N PRO A 236 19.93 -2.78 -12.94
CA PRO A 236 18.82 -3.44 -12.25
C PRO A 236 19.16 -4.01 -10.87
N ALA A 237 20.44 -4.30 -10.63
CA ALA A 237 20.94 -4.81 -9.36
C ALA A 237 21.25 -3.71 -8.33
N SER A 238 21.17 -2.43 -8.72
CA SER A 238 21.40 -1.31 -7.80
C SER A 238 20.41 -1.36 -6.62
N LEU A 239 20.86 -0.86 -5.47
CA LEU A 239 20.02 -0.85 -4.26
C LEU A 239 18.75 -0.01 -4.47
N VAL A 240 18.85 1.09 -5.22
CA VAL A 240 17.70 1.96 -5.52
C VAL A 240 16.63 1.20 -6.31
N ILE A 241 17.01 0.46 -7.35
CA ILE A 241 16.06 -0.35 -8.15
C ILE A 241 15.46 -1.47 -7.31
N THR A 242 16.31 -2.24 -6.61
CA THR A 242 15.86 -3.40 -5.83
C THR A 242 14.95 -3.01 -4.66
N ALA A 243 15.26 -1.91 -3.95
CA ALA A 243 14.39 -1.36 -2.92
C ALA A 243 13.07 -0.85 -3.50
N THR A 244 13.11 -0.06 -4.57
CA THR A 244 11.90 0.44 -5.24
C THR A 244 11.01 -0.71 -5.71
N ALA A 245 11.59 -1.73 -6.34
CA ALA A 245 10.88 -2.91 -6.78
C ALA A 245 10.27 -3.71 -5.61
N THR A 246 10.98 -3.79 -4.48
CA THR A 246 10.50 -4.45 -3.27
C THR A 246 9.28 -3.71 -2.70
N PHE A 247 9.35 -2.38 -2.57
CA PHE A 247 8.23 -1.58 -2.10
C PHE A 247 7.01 -1.67 -3.01
N LEU A 248 7.18 -1.72 -4.33
CA LEU A 248 6.09 -1.94 -5.27
C LEU A 248 5.45 -3.33 -5.12
N LYS A 249 6.26 -4.37 -4.92
CA LYS A 249 5.75 -5.74 -4.70
C LYS A 249 5.03 -5.86 -3.36
N ASP A 250 5.55 -5.25 -2.31
CA ASP A 250 4.91 -5.24 -1.00
C ASP A 250 3.63 -4.41 -1.02
N PHE A 251 3.58 -3.32 -1.79
CA PHE A 251 2.34 -2.61 -2.08
C PHE A 251 1.30 -3.53 -2.73
N LEU A 252 1.68 -4.33 -3.75
CA LEU A 252 0.74 -5.29 -4.35
C LEU A 252 0.24 -6.30 -3.32
N LYS A 253 1.12 -6.87 -2.49
CA LYS A 253 0.72 -7.80 -1.42
C LYS A 253 -0.24 -7.14 -0.43
N SER A 254 0.04 -5.92 0.00
CA SER A 254 -0.80 -5.16 0.94
C SER A 254 -2.12 -4.71 0.33
N ASN A 255 -2.16 -4.41 -0.96
CA ASN A 255 -3.36 -3.97 -1.67
C ASN A 255 -4.25 -5.15 -2.08
N LEU A 256 -3.64 -6.29 -2.44
CA LEU A 256 -4.32 -7.59 -2.44
C LEU A 256 -4.83 -7.91 -1.03
N ALA A 257 -4.12 -7.49 0.01
CA ALA A 257 -4.54 -7.58 1.40
C ALA A 257 -5.57 -6.54 1.87
N GLY A 258 -5.95 -5.58 1.00
CA GLY A 258 -6.98 -4.58 1.26
C GLY A 258 -8.34 -4.89 0.61
N ASN A 259 -8.40 -5.86 -0.29
CA ASN A 259 -9.66 -6.46 -0.76
C ASN A 259 -9.98 -7.64 0.15
N PRO A 260 -11.22 -7.82 0.66
CA PRO A 260 -11.60 -9.04 1.37
C PRO A 260 -11.16 -10.25 0.56
N LEU A 261 -10.53 -11.24 1.19
CA LEU A 261 -10.18 -12.49 0.50
C LEU A 261 -11.44 -12.98 -0.26
N PRO A 262 -11.31 -13.30 -1.56
CA PRO A 262 -12.47 -13.71 -2.33
C PRO A 262 -13.07 -14.96 -1.69
N VAL A 263 -14.33 -14.85 -1.26
CA VAL A 263 -15.03 -15.92 -0.56
C VAL A 263 -15.07 -17.16 -1.44
N LYS A 264 -14.43 -18.23 -0.97
CA LYS A 264 -14.45 -19.54 -1.60
C LYS A 264 -15.76 -20.26 -1.24
N ARG A 265 -16.31 -20.99 -2.22
CA ARG A 265 -17.43 -21.90 -2.03
C ARG A 265 -16.91 -23.33 -2.16
N LEU A 266 -17.65 -24.29 -1.62
CA LEU A 266 -17.34 -25.70 -1.80
C LEU A 266 -17.53 -26.08 -3.26
N ASP A 267 -16.56 -26.81 -3.82
CA ASP A 267 -16.67 -27.38 -5.16
C ASP A 267 -17.54 -28.66 -5.16
N ASN A 268 -17.52 -29.39 -4.04
CA ASN A 268 -18.34 -30.59 -3.79
C ASN A 268 -19.03 -30.47 -2.41
N PRO A 269 -20.36 -30.67 -2.30
CA PRO A 269 -21.07 -30.72 -1.01
C PRO A 269 -20.48 -31.70 0.03
N ASP A 270 -19.86 -32.80 -0.44
CA ASP A 270 -19.32 -33.85 0.42
C ASP A 270 -17.93 -33.53 0.98
N GLN A 271 -17.31 -32.45 0.49
CA GLN A 271 -16.03 -31.98 1.02
C GLN A 271 -16.13 -31.75 2.54
N TYR A 272 -15.13 -32.22 3.28
CA TYR A 272 -15.02 -32.14 4.74
C TYR A 272 -16.04 -32.97 5.54
N ASN A 273 -16.79 -33.91 4.95
CA ASN A 273 -17.72 -34.77 5.69
C ASN A 273 -17.06 -35.53 6.86
N ASP A 274 -15.80 -35.90 6.70
CA ASP A 274 -14.99 -36.71 7.62
C ASP A 274 -14.19 -35.86 8.64
N GLU A 275 -14.21 -34.54 8.51
CA GLU A 275 -13.55 -33.63 9.43
C GLU A 275 -14.27 -33.61 10.80
N VAL A 276 -13.48 -33.58 11.87
CA VAL A 276 -13.95 -33.66 13.25
C VAL A 276 -14.96 -32.56 13.57
N PHE A 277 -14.75 -31.34 13.08
CA PHE A 277 -15.70 -30.24 13.33
C PHE A 277 -17.08 -30.51 12.71
N VAL A 278 -17.14 -31.18 11.55
CA VAL A 278 -18.40 -31.56 10.89
C VAL A 278 -19.08 -32.67 11.66
N LEU A 279 -18.33 -33.68 12.08
CA LEU A 279 -18.87 -34.76 12.90
C LEU A 279 -19.43 -34.23 14.23
N LYS A 280 -18.76 -33.26 14.87
CA LYS A 280 -19.26 -32.56 16.07
C LYS A 280 -20.59 -31.83 15.81
N LEU A 281 -20.75 -31.18 14.65
CA LEU A 281 -22.00 -30.50 14.27
C LEU A 281 -23.13 -31.51 14.02
N VAL A 282 -22.84 -32.62 13.33
CA VAL A 282 -23.81 -33.67 13.03
C VAL A 282 -24.25 -34.39 14.31
N LEU A 283 -23.31 -34.71 15.21
CA LEU A 283 -23.60 -35.33 16.50
C LEU A 283 -24.54 -34.46 17.35
N ALA A 284 -24.39 -33.14 17.28
CA ALA A 284 -25.23 -32.19 17.99
C ALA A 284 -26.58 -31.91 17.30
N ASP A 285 -26.94 -32.65 16.24
CA ASP A 285 -28.17 -32.47 15.45
C ASP A 285 -28.30 -31.05 14.86
N VAL A 286 -27.18 -30.49 14.37
CA VAL A 286 -27.19 -29.21 13.68
C VAL A 286 -27.73 -29.36 12.26
N HIS A 287 -28.68 -28.51 11.89
CA HIS A 287 -29.34 -28.55 10.59
C HIS A 287 -28.33 -28.48 9.42
N ASN A 288 -28.51 -29.33 8.41
CA ASN A 288 -27.60 -29.49 7.27
C ASN A 288 -27.23 -28.19 6.55
N ALA A 289 -28.15 -27.21 6.46
CA ALA A 289 -27.84 -25.90 5.88
C ALA A 289 -26.74 -25.16 6.65
N THR A 290 -26.77 -25.21 7.99
CA THR A 290 -25.76 -24.61 8.87
C THR A 290 -24.45 -25.39 8.82
N VAL A 291 -24.52 -26.73 8.71
CA VAL A 291 -23.32 -27.57 8.49
C VAL A 291 -22.63 -27.19 7.18
N LYS A 292 -23.37 -27.06 6.08
CA LYS A 292 -22.82 -26.64 4.78
C LYS A 292 -22.16 -25.26 4.84
N GLN A 293 -22.81 -24.28 5.47
CA GLN A 293 -22.22 -22.96 5.66
C GLN A 293 -20.95 -23.00 6.52
N SER A 294 -20.95 -23.81 7.58
CA SER A 294 -19.78 -24.00 8.45
C SER A 294 -18.57 -24.56 7.70
N LYS A 295 -18.78 -25.51 6.78
CA LYS A 295 -17.74 -26.02 5.87
C LYS A 295 -17.18 -24.94 4.94
N GLU A 296 -18.02 -24.07 4.38
CA GLU A 296 -17.57 -22.94 3.57
C GLU A 296 -16.74 -21.95 4.40
N HIS A 297 -17.15 -21.65 5.63
CA HIS A 297 -16.37 -20.82 6.54
C HIS A 297 -15.01 -21.45 6.87
N PHE A 298 -14.99 -22.75 7.18
CA PHE A 298 -13.76 -23.53 7.41
C PHE A 298 -12.80 -23.46 6.21
N LEU A 299 -13.29 -23.68 4.99
CA LEU A 299 -12.50 -23.54 3.75
C LEU A 299 -11.84 -22.16 3.62
N ASN A 300 -12.60 -21.09 3.88
CA ASN A 300 -12.08 -19.73 3.82
C ASN A 300 -11.01 -19.46 4.88
N ALA A 301 -11.16 -20.02 6.08
CA ALA A 301 -10.14 -19.91 7.13
C ALA A 301 -8.88 -20.74 6.82
N GLU A 302 -9.00 -21.90 6.18
CA GLU A 302 -7.85 -22.68 5.69
C GLU A 302 -7.06 -21.89 4.65
N TYR A 303 -7.74 -21.19 3.75
CA TYR A 303 -7.09 -20.34 2.76
C TYR A 303 -6.37 -19.16 3.42
N ALA A 304 -7.01 -18.48 4.38
CA ALA A 304 -6.38 -17.40 5.14
C ALA A 304 -5.14 -17.89 5.91
N ARG A 305 -5.21 -19.05 6.57
CA ARG A 305 -4.08 -19.65 7.31
C ARG A 305 -2.88 -19.93 6.39
N LYS A 306 -3.13 -20.43 5.17
CA LYS A 306 -2.08 -20.67 4.16
C LYS A 306 -1.43 -19.38 3.66
N LEU A 307 -2.21 -18.30 3.52
CA LEU A 307 -1.71 -17.01 3.08
C LEU A 307 -0.82 -16.34 4.14
N PHE A 308 -1.15 -16.51 5.42
CA PHE A 308 -0.48 -15.89 6.55
C PHE A 308 0.51 -16.83 7.24
N SER A 309 1.50 -17.34 6.51
CA SER A 309 2.40 -18.40 6.99
C SER A 309 3.66 -17.94 7.73
N SER A 310 3.93 -16.62 7.79
CA SER A 310 5.14 -16.11 8.45
C SER A 310 5.05 -16.22 9.98
N ALA A 311 6.19 -16.33 10.68
CA ALA A 311 6.20 -16.43 12.15
C ALA A 311 5.49 -15.25 12.84
N ALA A 312 5.65 -14.04 12.30
CA ALA A 312 4.97 -12.85 12.81
C ALA A 312 3.46 -12.88 12.56
N ASP A 313 3.01 -13.49 11.47
CA ASP A 313 1.58 -13.60 11.17
C ASP A 313 0.93 -14.73 11.98
N GLN A 314 1.64 -15.83 12.21
CA GLN A 314 1.20 -16.91 13.10
C GLN A 314 0.96 -16.41 14.52
N GLU A 315 1.81 -15.53 15.05
CA GLU A 315 1.58 -14.94 16.37
C GLU A 315 0.33 -14.03 16.40
N LYS A 316 0.10 -13.24 15.35
CA LYS A 316 -1.14 -12.43 15.23
C LYS A 316 -2.38 -13.31 15.12
N LEU A 317 -2.30 -14.40 14.34
CA LEU A 317 -3.38 -15.37 14.19
C LEU A 317 -3.69 -16.05 15.53
N ARG A 318 -2.67 -16.46 16.28
CA ARG A 318 -2.82 -17.07 17.62
C ARG A 318 -3.64 -16.18 18.55
N VAL A 319 -3.28 -14.89 18.65
CA VAL A 319 -4.05 -13.91 19.43
C VAL A 319 -5.50 -13.81 18.96
N LEU A 320 -5.75 -13.92 17.65
CA LEU A 320 -7.10 -13.86 17.10
C LEU A 320 -7.90 -15.15 17.38
N TYR A 321 -7.27 -16.33 17.30
CA TYR A 321 -7.89 -17.61 17.71
C TYR A 321 -8.32 -17.57 19.18
N ASP A 322 -7.47 -17.08 20.08
CA ASP A 322 -7.78 -16.96 21.52
C ASP A 322 -9.02 -16.08 21.75
N LYS A 323 -9.14 -14.97 21.02
CA LYS A 323 -10.31 -14.09 21.09
C LYS A 323 -11.58 -14.73 20.51
N VAL A 324 -11.48 -15.43 19.39
CA VAL A 324 -12.61 -16.17 18.78
C VAL A 324 -13.12 -17.25 19.75
N ARG A 325 -12.19 -18.00 20.35
CA ARG A 325 -12.49 -19.00 21.39
C ARG A 325 -13.18 -18.38 22.60
N THR A 326 -12.73 -17.21 23.04
CA THR A 326 -13.35 -16.47 24.15
C THR A 326 -14.81 -16.10 23.85
N ILE A 327 -15.12 -15.66 22.63
CA ILE A 327 -16.52 -15.42 22.22
C ILE A 327 -17.34 -16.69 22.29
N TYR A 328 -16.82 -17.80 21.76
CA TYR A 328 -17.49 -19.09 21.84
C TYR A 328 -17.77 -19.51 23.29
N GLN A 329 -16.77 -19.47 24.18
CA GLN A 329 -16.92 -19.86 25.59
C GLN A 329 -17.99 -19.03 26.32
N ASN A 330 -18.05 -17.73 26.03
CA ASN A 330 -19.08 -16.84 26.57
C ASN A 330 -20.48 -17.21 26.08
N CYS A 331 -20.61 -17.54 24.79
CA CYS A 331 -21.87 -18.01 24.22
C CYS A 331 -22.27 -19.39 24.78
N TYR A 332 -21.32 -20.32 24.88
CA TYR A 332 -21.54 -21.68 25.37
C TYR A 332 -22.00 -21.70 26.83
N SER A 333 -21.35 -20.91 27.70
CA SER A 333 -21.75 -20.77 29.10
C SER A 333 -23.19 -20.28 29.26
N LYS A 334 -23.66 -19.42 28.35
CA LYS A 334 -25.05 -18.97 28.32
C LYS A 334 -25.99 -20.07 27.84
N HIS A 335 -25.58 -20.81 26.82
CA HIS A 335 -26.36 -21.90 26.23
C HIS A 335 -26.65 -23.03 27.23
N LEU A 336 -25.67 -23.43 28.04
CA LEU A 336 -25.85 -24.43 29.11
C LEU A 336 -26.92 -24.05 30.15
N GLY A 337 -27.24 -22.76 30.28
CA GLY A 337 -28.29 -22.27 31.17
C GLY A 337 -29.70 -22.28 30.57
N GLU A 338 -29.85 -22.57 29.27
CA GLU A 338 -31.12 -22.54 28.55
C GLU A 338 -31.76 -23.93 28.47
N SER A 339 -32.97 -24.10 29.03
CA SER A 339 -33.70 -25.38 28.94
C SER A 339 -34.24 -25.61 27.52
N GLY A 340 -34.00 -26.79 26.95
CA GLY A 340 -34.42 -27.15 25.58
C GLY A 340 -33.54 -26.52 24.49
N ALA A 341 -32.26 -26.34 24.81
CA ALA A 341 -31.27 -25.71 23.97
C ALA A 341 -31.16 -26.37 22.58
N ASN A 342 -31.24 -25.54 21.52
CA ASN A 342 -31.15 -26.00 20.13
C ASN A 342 -29.75 -25.71 19.59
N SER A 343 -28.98 -26.76 19.25
CA SER A 343 -27.61 -26.67 18.74
C SER A 343 -27.51 -25.85 17.46
N THR A 344 -28.49 -25.96 16.56
CA THR A 344 -28.54 -25.15 15.31
C THR A 344 -28.64 -23.66 15.65
N LYS A 345 -29.51 -23.31 16.59
CA LYS A 345 -29.64 -21.92 17.06
C LYS A 345 -28.36 -21.46 17.74
N PHE A 346 -27.75 -22.30 18.57
CA PHE A 346 -26.51 -21.98 19.26
C PHE A 346 -25.37 -21.64 18.30
N VAL A 347 -25.13 -22.49 17.29
CA VAL A 347 -24.13 -22.25 16.24
C VAL A 347 -24.40 -20.91 15.55
N ALA A 348 -25.65 -20.63 15.17
CA ALA A 348 -26.03 -19.38 14.51
C ALA A 348 -25.81 -18.15 15.41
N ASP A 349 -26.15 -18.25 16.70
CA ASP A 349 -25.96 -17.17 17.67
C ASP A 349 -24.45 -16.86 17.87
N VAL A 350 -23.59 -17.89 17.90
CA VAL A 350 -22.13 -17.71 17.97
C VAL A 350 -21.59 -17.06 16.70
N HIS A 351 -22.02 -17.53 15.52
CA HIS A 351 -21.62 -16.96 14.23
C HIS A 351 -22.01 -15.48 14.14
N GLN A 352 -23.25 -15.15 14.52
CA GLN A 352 -23.73 -13.77 14.55
C GLN A 352 -22.91 -12.92 15.52
N LYS A 353 -22.56 -13.45 16.69
CA LYS A 353 -21.74 -12.73 17.67
C LYS A 353 -20.34 -12.44 17.11
N ILE A 354 -19.68 -13.41 16.46
CA ILE A 354 -18.39 -13.21 15.80
C ILE A 354 -18.46 -12.09 14.76
N VAL A 355 -19.50 -12.09 13.91
CA VAL A 355 -19.67 -11.05 12.89
C VAL A 355 -19.91 -9.68 13.53
N SER A 356 -20.72 -9.60 14.59
CA SER A 356 -20.99 -8.33 15.29
C SER A 356 -19.77 -7.73 16.00
N GLU A 357 -18.84 -8.57 16.44
CA GLU A 357 -17.61 -8.16 17.13
C GLU A 357 -16.42 -7.99 16.18
N ASP A 358 -16.60 -8.23 14.87
CA ASP A 358 -15.54 -8.27 13.85
C ASP A 358 -14.69 -6.99 13.82
N ALA A 359 -15.36 -5.84 13.89
CA ALA A 359 -14.75 -4.51 13.88
C ALA A 359 -14.33 -4.00 15.28
N ASN A 360 -14.72 -4.71 16.35
CA ASN A 360 -14.55 -4.31 17.74
C ASN A 360 -13.56 -5.24 18.45
N TYR A 361 -14.04 -6.13 19.32
CA TYR A 361 -13.20 -7.03 20.12
C TYR A 361 -12.30 -7.92 19.25
N LEU A 362 -12.83 -8.37 18.11
CA LEU A 362 -12.10 -9.19 17.14
C LEU A 362 -11.30 -8.39 16.12
N LYS A 363 -11.16 -7.06 16.27
CA LYS A 363 -10.38 -6.26 15.33
C LYS A 363 -8.97 -6.84 15.18
N SER A 364 -8.64 -7.17 13.93
CA SER A 364 -7.42 -7.88 13.56
C SER A 364 -6.35 -6.90 13.07
N ALA A 365 -5.09 -7.18 13.39
CA ALA A 365 -3.93 -6.52 12.75
C ALA A 365 -3.66 -7.06 11.33
N LEU A 366 -4.35 -8.13 10.93
CA LEU A 366 -4.36 -8.69 9.58
C LEU A 366 -5.64 -8.21 8.88
N PRO A 367 -5.56 -7.18 8.01
CA PRO A 367 -6.73 -6.47 7.49
C PRO A 367 -7.63 -7.33 6.58
N LEU A 368 -7.10 -8.44 6.04
CA LEU A 368 -7.85 -9.41 5.23
C LEU A 368 -8.82 -10.30 6.00
N ILE A 369 -8.62 -10.46 7.31
CA ILE A 369 -9.37 -11.42 8.11
C ILE A 369 -10.63 -10.75 8.66
N HIS A 370 -11.74 -11.00 7.97
CA HIS A 370 -13.08 -10.53 8.34
C HIS A 370 -13.94 -11.63 8.99
N GLY A 371 -15.18 -11.28 9.38
CA GLY A 371 -16.09 -12.12 10.14
C GLY A 371 -16.24 -13.56 9.63
N LEU A 372 -16.37 -13.78 8.31
CA LEU A 372 -16.51 -15.14 7.74
C LEU A 372 -15.29 -16.03 7.99
N HIS A 373 -14.09 -15.45 7.91
CA HIS A 373 -12.84 -16.16 8.23
C HIS A 373 -12.78 -16.48 9.71
N LYS A 374 -13.24 -15.56 10.57
CA LYS A 374 -13.25 -15.74 12.02
C LYS A 374 -14.26 -16.80 12.47
N ILE A 375 -15.39 -16.95 11.76
CA ILE A 375 -16.28 -18.11 11.91
C ILE A 375 -15.54 -19.38 11.54
N GLY A 376 -14.82 -19.39 10.41
CA GLY A 376 -14.02 -20.55 10.01
C GLY A 376 -12.90 -20.90 10.99
N MET A 377 -12.28 -19.90 11.62
CA MET A 377 -11.29 -20.08 12.69
C MET A 377 -11.88 -20.82 13.88
N LEU A 378 -13.14 -20.54 14.24
CA LEU A 378 -13.83 -21.31 15.28
C LEU A 378 -13.98 -22.78 14.89
N HIS A 379 -14.32 -23.05 13.63
CA HIS A 379 -14.42 -24.43 13.12
C HIS A 379 -13.05 -25.12 13.01
N GLN A 380 -11.97 -24.39 12.77
CA GLN A 380 -10.60 -24.93 12.86
C GLN A 380 -10.24 -25.36 14.28
N LEU A 381 -10.63 -24.57 15.30
CA LEU A 381 -10.49 -24.96 16.71
C LEU A 381 -11.32 -26.21 17.02
N ALA A 382 -12.57 -26.25 16.56
CA ALA A 382 -13.44 -27.41 16.72
C ALA A 382 -12.93 -28.67 16.02
N ASN A 383 -12.05 -28.53 15.02
CA ASN A 383 -11.48 -29.66 14.29
C ASN A 383 -10.37 -30.39 15.06
N ASP A 384 -9.91 -29.83 16.18
CA ASP A 384 -9.07 -30.55 17.13
C ASP A 384 -9.94 -31.39 18.07
N LEU A 385 -9.62 -32.68 18.19
CA LEU A 385 -10.29 -33.61 19.10
C LEU A 385 -10.06 -33.26 20.57
N GLN A 386 -8.96 -32.57 20.88
CA GLN A 386 -8.56 -32.24 22.26
C GLN A 386 -9.04 -30.85 22.71
N ASP A 387 -9.61 -30.04 21.82
CA ASP A 387 -10.05 -28.69 22.15
C ASP A 387 -11.51 -28.65 22.67
N ASP A 388 -11.87 -27.54 23.32
CA ASP A 388 -13.10 -27.35 24.09
C ASP A 388 -14.29 -26.83 23.27
N VAL A 389 -14.17 -26.78 21.94
CA VAL A 389 -15.24 -26.31 21.05
C VAL A 389 -16.15 -27.48 20.66
N TRP A 390 -17.40 -27.40 21.13
CA TRP A 390 -18.48 -28.38 21.01
C TRP A 390 -19.82 -27.66 20.79
N TRP A 391 -20.82 -28.37 20.28
CA TRP A 391 -22.09 -27.77 19.84
C TRP A 391 -23.33 -28.28 20.58
N GLY A 392 -23.16 -29.20 21.52
CA GLY A 392 -24.23 -29.75 22.35
C GLY A 392 -23.67 -30.31 23.67
N ASP A 393 -24.56 -30.73 24.55
CA ASP A 393 -24.23 -31.20 25.91
C ASP A 393 -23.46 -32.53 25.91
N ASP A 394 -23.68 -33.36 24.89
CA ASP A 394 -22.99 -34.63 24.72
C ASP A 394 -21.61 -34.42 24.07
N GLN A 395 -20.59 -34.23 24.92
CA GLN A 395 -19.18 -34.13 24.52
C GLN A 395 -18.50 -35.51 24.49
N SER A 396 -19.14 -36.51 23.87
CA SER A 396 -18.64 -37.88 23.85
C SER A 396 -17.71 -38.15 22.65
N LEU A 397 -16.42 -38.35 22.95
CA LEU A 397 -15.44 -38.82 21.97
C LEU A 397 -15.80 -40.21 21.42
N GLU A 398 -16.38 -41.08 22.27
CA GLU A 398 -16.83 -42.42 21.89
C GLU A 398 -17.99 -42.36 20.89
N ALA A 399 -18.91 -41.40 21.06
CA ALA A 399 -20.02 -41.17 20.12
C ALA A 399 -19.51 -40.65 18.77
N LEU A 400 -18.49 -39.78 18.77
CA LEU A 400 -17.80 -39.31 17.56
C LEU A 400 -17.12 -40.45 16.80
N GLU A 401 -16.39 -41.32 17.50
CA GLU A 401 -15.75 -42.50 16.90
C GLU A 401 -16.78 -43.47 16.33
N SER A 402 -17.89 -43.67 17.03
CA SER A 402 -19.00 -44.51 16.57
C SER A 402 -19.68 -43.94 15.32
N LEU A 403 -19.92 -42.62 15.29
CA LEU A 403 -20.46 -41.92 14.12
C LEU A 403 -19.52 -42.05 12.91
N LYS A 404 -18.22 -41.88 13.13
CA LYS A 404 -17.19 -42.04 12.09
C LYS A 404 -17.20 -43.47 11.51
N GLN A 405 -17.24 -44.49 12.36
CA GLN A 405 -17.34 -45.89 11.93
C GLN A 405 -18.64 -46.22 11.19
N ALA A 406 -19.74 -45.54 11.52
CA ALA A 406 -21.02 -45.71 10.82
C ALA A 406 -20.98 -45.11 9.41
N LEU A 407 -20.40 -43.92 9.26
CA LEU A 407 -20.23 -43.23 7.97
C LEU A 407 -19.27 -43.99 7.04
N ASP A 408 -18.22 -44.63 7.57
CA ASP A 408 -17.28 -45.45 6.78
C ASP A 408 -17.92 -46.75 6.23
N LYS A 409 -19.02 -47.22 6.82
CA LYS A 409 -19.71 -48.47 6.44
C LYS A 409 -20.80 -48.27 5.39
N ASP A 410 -21.25 -47.05 5.15
CA ASP A 410 -22.29 -46.72 4.17
C ASP A 410 -21.90 -45.46 3.37
N PRO A 411 -20.97 -45.59 2.40
CA PRO A 411 -20.55 -44.48 1.57
C PRO A 411 -21.70 -44.14 0.61
N ALA A 412 -22.46 -43.09 0.95
CA ALA A 412 -23.50 -42.52 0.11
C ALA A 412 -22.97 -42.07 -1.26
#